data_AF-A0A2D9XMT2-F1
#
_entry.id   AF-A0A2D9XMT2-F1
#
_cell.length_a   1.000
_cell.length_b   1.000
_cell.length_c   1.000
_cell.angle_alpha   90.00
_cell.angle_beta   90.00
_cell.angle_gamma   90.00
#
_symmetry.space_group_name_H-M   'P 1'
#
loop_
_entity.id
_entity.type
_entity.pdbx_description
1 polymer ?
#
loop_
_entity_poly.entity_id
_entity_poly.type
_entity_poly.pdbx_seq_one_letter_code
_entity_poly.pdbx_strand_id
1 'polypeptide(L)'
;MHQNYTTELPDNYDRLVQVGSLVELFHAAETVGPEVNIIVYRRGALSGDFNALADLIDTQYFTDRYLKSLSSFEEKDFLTQLGNGRKFNRDAKEAALQLIEDIQVTYPHMVDDRREKYMACISAEGYRYKDTHLFHSDGAVWRLLACYTDPATEWIKNEYSKYVGNMGDTPIYDKADNALTYQFQPGDIWLQAGDYRNQNSTAFLHKAPEPELRHQRLMIVGNLAHS
;
A
#
# COMPACT_ATOMS: atom_id res chain seq x y z
N MET A 1 -2.01 -11.53 23.48
CA MET A 1 -3.15 -12.07 22.70
C MET A 1 -2.62 -12.34 21.32
N HIS A 2 -2.70 -13.56 20.81
CA HIS A 2 -2.35 -13.83 19.42
C HIS A 2 -3.34 -13.06 18.53
N GLN A 3 -2.84 -12.17 17.67
CA GLN A 3 -3.69 -11.54 16.67
C GLN A 3 -4.19 -12.66 15.74
N ASN A 4 -5.50 -12.89 15.74
CA ASN A 4 -6.14 -13.72 14.73
C ASN A 4 -6.18 -12.91 13.43
N TYR A 5 -5.15 -13.09 12.61
CA TYR A 5 -5.14 -12.61 11.23
C TYR A 5 -4.91 -13.74 10.24
N THR A 6 -5.30 -13.53 8.99
CA THR A 6 -4.99 -14.41 7.85
C THR A 6 -4.44 -13.61 6.69
N THR A 7 -3.60 -14.24 5.87
CA THR A 7 -3.18 -13.69 4.57
C THR A 7 -4.04 -14.18 3.40
N GLU A 8 -4.87 -15.20 3.62
CA GLU A 8 -5.79 -15.73 2.61
C GLU A 8 -6.87 -14.70 2.29
N LEU A 9 -7.20 -14.57 1.00
CA LEU A 9 -8.35 -13.78 0.60
C LEU A 9 -9.64 -14.48 1.04
N PRO A 10 -10.67 -13.74 1.45
CA PRO A 10 -11.95 -14.35 1.77
C PRO A 10 -12.67 -14.85 0.51
N ASP A 11 -13.17 -16.09 0.54
CA ASP A 11 -13.97 -16.68 -0.54
C ASP A 11 -15.36 -16.01 -0.72
N ASN A 12 -15.82 -15.26 0.28
CA ASN A 12 -17.16 -14.67 0.35
C ASN A 12 -17.11 -13.17 0.67
N TYR A 13 -16.47 -12.39 -0.19
CA TYR A 13 -16.46 -10.94 -0.05
C TYR A 13 -16.71 -10.27 -1.39
N ASP A 14 -17.97 -9.99 -1.69
CA ASP A 14 -18.44 -9.43 -2.96
C ASP A 14 -17.83 -8.05 -3.28
N ARG A 15 -17.19 -7.42 -2.30
CA ARG A 15 -16.50 -6.13 -2.46
C ARG A 15 -15.06 -6.28 -2.96
N LEU A 16 -14.56 -7.51 -3.12
CA LEU A 16 -13.20 -7.80 -3.54
C LEU A 16 -13.18 -8.44 -4.92
N VAL A 17 -12.33 -7.90 -5.79
CA VAL A 17 -11.99 -8.48 -7.08
C VAL A 17 -10.51 -8.85 -7.08
N GLN A 18 -10.20 -10.12 -7.32
CA GLN A 18 -8.83 -10.56 -7.59
C GLN A 18 -8.60 -10.58 -9.10
N VAL A 19 -7.46 -10.03 -9.53
CA VAL A 19 -7.03 -10.00 -10.94
C VAL A 19 -5.67 -10.70 -11.12
N GLY A 20 -5.33 -11.02 -12.36
CA GLY A 20 -4.10 -11.74 -12.73
C GLY A 20 -2.93 -10.86 -13.13
N SER A 21 -3.11 -9.54 -13.28
CA SER A 21 -2.03 -8.62 -13.67
C SER A 21 -2.29 -7.16 -13.27
N LEU A 22 -1.24 -6.33 -13.34
CA LEU A 22 -1.35 -4.87 -13.20
C LEU A 22 -2.27 -4.23 -14.25
N VAL A 23 -2.23 -4.72 -15.49
CA VAL A 23 -3.09 -4.21 -16.57
C VAL A 23 -4.55 -4.51 -16.26
N GLU A 24 -4.86 -5.74 -15.83
CA GLU A 24 -6.20 -6.11 -15.40
C GLU A 24 -6.66 -5.32 -14.17
N LEU A 25 -5.75 -4.98 -13.25
CA LEU A 25 -6.05 -4.16 -12.06
C LEU A 25 -6.56 -2.77 -12.47
N PHE A 26 -5.91 -2.12 -13.43
CA PHE A 26 -6.35 -0.81 -13.93
C PHE A 26 -7.63 -0.90 -14.76
N HIS A 27 -7.76 -1.90 -15.63
CA HIS A 27 -9.00 -2.12 -16.38
C HIS A 27 -10.20 -2.43 -15.47
N ALA A 28 -9.99 -3.20 -14.41
CA ALA A 28 -11.01 -3.46 -13.41
C ALA A 28 -11.48 -2.18 -12.73
N ALA A 29 -10.57 -1.24 -12.42
CA ALA A 29 -10.92 0.03 -11.79
C ALA A 29 -11.97 0.84 -12.56
N GLU A 30 -11.95 0.73 -13.89
CA GLU A 30 -12.87 1.41 -14.82
C GLU A 30 -14.22 0.68 -14.98
N THR A 31 -14.31 -0.60 -14.61
CA THR A 31 -15.43 -1.47 -14.96
C THR A 31 -16.19 -2.06 -13.77
N VAL A 32 -15.57 -2.14 -12.60
CA VAL A 32 -16.22 -2.69 -11.39
C VAL A 32 -17.33 -1.79 -10.87
N GLY A 33 -18.38 -2.41 -10.32
CA GLY A 33 -19.51 -1.70 -9.74
C GLY A 33 -19.16 -0.91 -8.46
N PRO A 34 -20.11 -0.11 -7.95
CA PRO A 34 -19.93 0.68 -6.73
C PRO A 34 -19.78 -0.16 -5.45
N GLU A 35 -20.17 -1.43 -5.48
CA GLU A 35 -20.06 -2.39 -4.38
C GLU A 35 -18.63 -2.83 -4.11
N VAL A 36 -17.80 -2.95 -5.16
CA VAL A 36 -16.39 -3.33 -5.07
C VAL A 36 -15.63 -2.20 -4.40
N ASN A 37 -14.78 -2.51 -3.42
CA ASN A 37 -13.94 -1.50 -2.76
C ASN A 37 -12.47 -1.88 -2.70
N ILE A 38 -12.13 -3.07 -3.18
CA ILE A 38 -10.76 -3.50 -3.33
C ILE A 38 -10.61 -4.32 -4.61
N ILE A 39 -9.59 -3.97 -5.40
CA ILE A 39 -9.10 -4.77 -6.51
C ILE A 39 -7.67 -5.16 -6.18
N VAL A 40 -7.35 -6.45 -6.14
CA VAL A 40 -6.03 -6.94 -5.73
C VAL A 40 -5.41 -7.84 -6.80
N TYR A 41 -4.15 -7.56 -7.12
CA TYR A 41 -3.27 -8.45 -7.87
C TYR A 41 -2.35 -9.18 -6.88
N ARG A 42 -2.61 -10.48 -6.70
CA ARG A 42 -1.77 -11.38 -5.91
C ARG A 42 -0.60 -11.87 -6.77
N ARG A 43 0.48 -11.10 -6.86
CA ARG A 43 1.63 -11.45 -7.72
C ARG A 43 2.43 -12.66 -7.21
N GLY A 44 2.25 -13.03 -5.95
CA GLY A 44 2.99 -14.09 -5.29
C GLY A 44 4.38 -13.64 -4.85
N ALA A 45 5.31 -14.61 -4.76
CA ALA A 45 6.64 -14.38 -4.20
C ALA A 45 7.43 -13.33 -4.98
N LEU A 46 8.02 -12.38 -4.24
CA LEU A 46 8.91 -11.35 -4.78
C LEU A 46 10.29 -11.91 -5.11
N SER A 47 10.94 -11.35 -6.13
CA SER A 47 12.33 -11.63 -6.47
C SER A 47 13.26 -10.60 -5.82
N GLY A 48 14.18 -11.06 -4.98
CA GLY A 48 15.15 -10.21 -4.30
C GLY A 48 14.80 -9.90 -2.84
N ASP A 49 15.64 -9.08 -2.20
CA ASP A 49 15.53 -8.74 -0.78
C ASP A 49 15.03 -7.30 -0.60
N PHE A 50 13.71 -7.16 -0.51
CA PHE A 50 13.05 -5.87 -0.32
C PHE A 50 13.25 -5.27 1.08
N ASN A 51 13.57 -6.09 2.08
CA ASN A 51 13.93 -5.58 3.41
C ASN A 51 15.32 -4.93 3.36
N ALA A 52 16.29 -5.59 2.73
CA ALA A 52 17.60 -5.00 2.51
C ALA A 52 17.51 -3.75 1.62
N LEU A 53 16.66 -3.76 0.58
CA LEU A 53 16.40 -2.56 -0.22
C LEU A 53 15.83 -1.44 0.63
N ALA A 54 14.81 -1.71 1.46
CA ALA A 54 14.23 -0.71 2.36
C ALA A 54 15.30 -0.14 3.31
N ASP A 55 16.19 -0.96 3.85
CA ASP A 55 17.30 -0.51 4.70
C ASP A 55 18.38 0.30 3.98
N LEU A 56 18.56 0.07 2.68
CA LEU A 56 19.48 0.83 1.82
C LEU A 56 18.91 2.18 1.39
N ILE A 57 17.59 2.30 1.35
CA ILE A 57 16.86 3.55 1.15
C ILE A 57 17.02 4.38 2.45
N ASP A 58 18.20 5.00 2.62
CA ASP A 58 18.57 5.79 3.79
C ASP A 58 17.67 7.03 3.95
N THR A 59 17.41 7.38 5.20
CA THR A 59 16.79 8.63 5.66
C THR A 59 17.40 9.91 5.06
N GLN A 60 18.61 9.87 4.50
CA GLN A 60 19.19 10.99 3.75
C GLN A 60 18.52 11.23 2.39
N TYR A 61 18.06 10.18 1.69
CA TYR A 61 17.18 10.34 0.54
C TYR A 61 15.81 10.87 1.01
N PHE A 62 15.40 10.50 2.24
CA PHE A 62 14.09 10.74 2.86
C PHE A 62 14.16 11.65 4.12
N THR A 63 14.66 12.88 4.03
CA THR A 63 14.50 13.89 5.11
C THR A 63 13.05 14.01 5.60
N ASP A 64 12.91 13.90 6.92
CA ASP A 64 11.75 14.17 7.76
C ASP A 64 10.40 13.57 7.34
N ARG A 65 9.98 12.60 8.14
CA ARG A 65 8.57 12.27 8.43
C ARG A 65 7.65 12.25 7.20
N TYR A 66 7.56 11.05 6.64
CA TYR A 66 6.58 10.60 5.65
C TYR A 66 6.75 11.12 4.22
N LEU A 67 6.62 10.18 3.29
CA LEU A 67 6.32 10.41 1.87
C LEU A 67 7.28 11.41 1.22
N LYS A 68 8.53 11.00 1.03
CA LYS A 68 9.33 11.69 0.03
C LYS A 68 8.97 11.22 -1.36
N SER A 69 8.36 12.17 -2.02
CA SER A 69 8.35 12.35 -3.44
C SER A 69 9.73 12.18 -4.06
N LEU A 70 9.85 11.25 -5.01
CA LEU A 70 10.89 11.34 -6.02
C LEU A 70 10.36 12.34 -7.05
N SER A 71 10.70 13.61 -6.89
CA SER A 71 10.27 14.72 -7.77
C SER A 71 10.72 14.57 -9.23
N SER A 72 11.54 13.55 -9.52
CA SER A 72 11.87 13.07 -10.85
C SER A 72 12.46 11.66 -10.68
N PHE A 73 11.70 10.63 -11.00
CA PHE A 73 12.27 9.28 -11.03
C PHE A 73 12.87 8.99 -12.40
N GLU A 74 14.20 9.01 -12.46
CA GLU A 74 14.95 8.35 -13.53
C GLU A 74 15.58 7.08 -12.95
N GLU A 75 15.31 5.94 -13.57
CA GLU A 75 15.82 4.61 -13.17
C GLU A 75 17.34 4.61 -12.95
N LYS A 76 18.08 5.30 -13.83
CA LYS A 76 19.54 5.44 -13.73
C LYS A 76 19.98 6.19 -12.48
N ASP A 77 19.26 7.25 -12.12
CA ASP A 77 19.56 8.05 -10.94
C ASP A 77 19.28 7.26 -9.67
N PHE A 78 18.18 6.51 -9.62
CA PHE A 78 17.83 5.68 -8.47
C PHE A 78 18.87 4.57 -8.21
N LEU A 79 19.26 3.82 -9.24
CA LEU A 79 20.27 2.76 -9.10
C LEU A 79 21.68 3.31 -8.81
N THR A 80 22.06 4.42 -9.44
CA THR A 80 23.36 5.08 -9.19
C THR A 80 23.43 5.60 -7.77
N GLN A 81 22.35 6.21 -7.28
CA GLN A 81 22.26 6.73 -5.92
C GLN A 81 22.38 5.60 -4.89
N LEU A 82 21.60 4.53 -5.03
CA LEU A 82 21.67 3.37 -4.12
C LEU A 82 23.06 2.72 -4.08
N GLY A 83 23.77 2.68 -5.22
CA GLY A 83 25.13 2.15 -5.31
C GLY A 83 26.22 2.99 -4.62
N ASN A 84 25.95 4.28 -4.35
CA ASN A 84 26.91 5.19 -3.72
C ASN A 84 26.91 5.11 -2.18
N GLY A 85 25.90 4.47 -1.56
CA GLY A 85 25.73 4.44 -0.11
C GLY A 85 26.32 3.21 0.61
N ARG A 86 26.22 2.01 0.02
CA ARG A 86 26.72 0.71 0.56
C ARG A 86 26.90 -0.30 -0.57
N LYS A 87 27.62 -1.41 -0.32
CA LYS A 87 27.68 -2.54 -1.28
C LYS A 87 26.27 -3.08 -1.52
N PHE A 88 25.72 -2.80 -2.70
CA PHE A 88 24.49 -3.40 -3.20
C PHE A 88 24.72 -4.91 -3.35
N ASN A 89 24.14 -5.72 -2.46
CA ASN A 89 24.13 -7.16 -2.68
C ASN A 89 23.24 -7.46 -3.91
N ARG A 90 23.42 -8.64 -4.52
CA ARG A 90 22.70 -8.99 -5.74
C ARG A 90 21.18 -8.96 -5.53
N ASP A 91 20.71 -9.43 -4.38
CA ASP A 91 19.27 -9.60 -4.10
C ASP A 91 18.56 -8.25 -3.90
N ALA A 92 19.20 -7.25 -3.29
CA ALA A 92 18.67 -5.89 -3.19
C ALA A 92 18.65 -5.20 -4.56
N LYS A 93 19.56 -5.56 -5.47
CA LYS A 93 19.53 -5.10 -6.86
C LYS A 93 18.35 -5.65 -7.63
N GLU A 94 18.08 -6.93 -7.47
CA GLU A 94 16.91 -7.58 -8.08
C GLU A 94 15.61 -6.95 -7.55
N ALA A 95 15.51 -6.71 -6.23
CA ALA A 95 14.38 -6.00 -5.63
C ALA A 95 14.23 -4.56 -6.16
N ALA A 96 15.34 -3.83 -6.32
CA ALA A 96 15.31 -2.47 -6.86
C ALA A 96 14.79 -2.47 -8.29
N LEU A 97 15.30 -3.35 -9.16
CA LEU A 97 14.83 -3.44 -10.55
C LEU A 97 13.34 -3.76 -10.65
N GLN A 98 12.86 -4.69 -9.82
CA GLN A 98 11.44 -5.03 -9.77
C GLN A 98 10.58 -3.85 -9.32
N LEU A 99 11.00 -3.11 -8.28
CA LEU A 99 10.32 -1.90 -7.83
C LEU A 99 10.22 -0.87 -8.96
N ILE A 100 11.30 -0.68 -9.72
CA ILE A 100 11.36 0.26 -10.84
C ILE A 100 10.36 -0.11 -11.94
N GLU A 101 10.28 -1.41 -12.28
CA GLU A 101 9.32 -1.91 -13.25
C GLU A 101 7.87 -1.63 -12.80
N ASP A 102 7.54 -1.93 -11.54
CA ASP A 102 6.21 -1.66 -10.98
C ASP A 102 5.88 -0.16 -11.00
N ILE A 103 6.86 0.71 -10.73
CA ILE A 103 6.72 2.16 -10.83
C ILE A 103 6.41 2.57 -12.28
N GLN A 104 7.19 2.08 -13.25
CA GLN A 104 7.01 2.42 -14.67
C GLN A 104 5.62 2.03 -15.18
N VAL A 105 5.11 0.87 -14.76
CA VAL A 105 3.77 0.41 -15.14
C VAL A 105 2.68 1.23 -14.45
N THR A 106 2.86 1.61 -13.19
CA THR A 106 1.81 2.28 -12.41
C THR A 106 1.75 3.79 -12.59
N TYR A 107 2.89 4.44 -12.86
CA TYR A 107 3.04 5.89 -12.96
C TYR A 107 2.08 6.57 -13.96
N PRO A 108 1.86 6.03 -15.18
CA PRO A 108 0.94 6.63 -16.14
C PRO A 108 -0.51 6.73 -15.65
N HIS A 109 -0.93 5.87 -14.72
CA HIS A 109 -2.32 5.80 -14.22
C HIS A 109 -2.60 6.76 -13.05
N MET A 110 -1.57 7.43 -12.51
CA MET A 110 -1.72 8.32 -11.36
C MET A 110 -2.08 9.76 -11.76
N VAL A 111 -2.77 10.50 -10.87
CA VAL A 111 -2.97 11.96 -11.01
C VAL A 111 -1.64 12.71 -10.97
N ASP A 112 -1.51 13.76 -11.78
CA ASP A 112 -0.28 14.55 -11.91
C ASP A 112 0.23 15.06 -10.55
N ASP A 113 -0.65 15.63 -9.72
CA ASP A 113 -0.30 16.17 -8.39
C ASP A 113 0.19 15.11 -7.38
N ARG A 114 -0.02 13.82 -7.69
CA ARG A 114 0.43 12.70 -6.85
C ARG A 114 1.53 11.87 -7.50
N ARG A 115 1.81 12.05 -8.80
CA ARG A 115 3.01 11.49 -9.44
C ARG A 115 4.29 11.98 -8.79
N GLU A 116 4.26 13.12 -8.11
CA GLU A 116 5.39 13.56 -7.32
C GLU A 116 5.61 12.66 -6.10
N LYS A 117 4.56 12.14 -5.43
CA LYS A 117 4.60 11.45 -4.12
C LYS A 117 4.33 9.93 -4.19
N TYR A 118 4.83 9.29 -5.24
CA TYR A 118 4.39 7.94 -5.62
C TYR A 118 5.07 6.78 -4.86
N MET A 119 6.19 7.03 -4.16
CA MET A 119 6.91 6.03 -3.37
C MET A 119 6.98 6.45 -1.89
N ALA A 120 6.81 5.49 -0.99
CA ALA A 120 6.90 5.69 0.44
C ALA A 120 7.80 4.64 1.09
N CYS A 121 8.74 5.08 1.92
CA CYS A 121 9.38 4.24 2.92
C CYS A 121 8.98 4.76 4.30
N ILE A 122 8.33 3.92 5.11
CA ILE A 122 7.86 4.29 6.45
C ILE A 122 8.74 3.58 7.47
N SER A 123 9.51 4.35 8.23
CA SER A 123 10.34 3.84 9.33
C SER A 123 9.50 3.53 10.58
N ALA A 124 10.07 2.73 11.48
CA ALA A 124 9.50 2.47 12.81
C ALA A 124 9.19 3.75 13.61
N GLU A 125 10.02 4.78 13.49
CA GLU A 125 9.76 6.08 14.13
C GLU A 125 8.60 6.81 13.47
N GLY A 126 8.50 6.75 12.13
CA GLY A 126 7.34 7.24 11.40
C GLY A 126 6.04 6.67 11.95
N TYR A 127 5.99 5.35 12.19
CA TYR A 127 4.81 4.67 12.72
C TYR A 127 4.32 5.19 14.08
N ARG A 128 5.16 5.74 14.95
CA ARG A 128 4.74 6.12 16.31
C ARG A 128 3.80 7.33 16.36
N TYR A 129 3.63 8.06 15.26
CA TYR A 129 3.01 9.39 15.27
C TYR A 129 1.70 9.50 14.46
N LYS A 130 1.04 8.40 14.06
CA LYS A 130 -0.15 8.46 13.21
C LYS A 130 -1.32 7.56 13.63
N ASP A 131 -2.51 8.01 13.23
CA ASP A 131 -3.79 7.31 13.10
C ASP A 131 -3.76 6.07 12.22
N THR A 132 -2.71 5.87 11.43
CA THR A 132 -2.62 4.76 10.49
C THR A 132 -2.77 3.39 11.15
N HIS A 133 -2.63 3.28 12.47
CA HIS A 133 -2.82 2.05 13.25
C HIS A 133 -4.25 1.78 13.69
N LEU A 134 -5.18 2.68 13.38
CA LEU A 134 -6.61 2.48 13.55
C LEU A 134 -7.21 2.13 12.19
N PHE A 135 -8.25 1.30 12.15
CA PHE A 135 -8.93 1.04 10.89
C PHE A 135 -9.60 2.31 10.41
N HIS A 136 -9.23 2.75 9.20
CA HIS A 136 -9.69 3.98 8.59
C HIS A 136 -9.92 3.80 7.09
N SER A 137 -10.64 4.75 6.52
CA SER A 137 -10.77 4.96 5.08
C SER A 137 -9.86 6.11 4.63
N ASP A 138 -9.44 6.07 3.37
CA ASP A 138 -8.64 7.12 2.74
C ASP A 138 -9.53 8.12 1.99
N GLY A 139 -9.16 9.40 1.99
CA GLY A 139 -9.77 10.43 1.13
C GLY A 139 -9.29 10.34 -0.33
N ALA A 140 -9.77 9.38 -1.11
CA ALA A 140 -9.45 9.19 -2.53
C ALA A 140 -10.63 8.58 -3.32
N VAL A 141 -10.57 8.63 -4.65
CA VAL A 141 -11.47 7.83 -5.52
C VAL A 141 -10.96 6.39 -5.51
N TRP A 142 -9.78 6.18 -6.08
CA TRP A 142 -9.00 4.96 -5.95
C TRP A 142 -7.61 5.32 -5.47
N ARG A 143 -7.12 4.54 -4.50
CA ARG A 143 -5.73 4.59 -4.08
C ARG A 143 -5.01 3.31 -4.45
N LEU A 144 -3.94 3.45 -5.21
CA LEU A 144 -2.99 2.41 -5.50
C LEU A 144 -2.01 2.27 -4.34
N LEU A 145 -1.83 1.05 -3.88
CA LEU A 145 -0.80 0.68 -2.94
C LEU A 145 -0.12 -0.62 -3.40
N ALA A 146 1.19 -0.69 -3.17
CA ALA A 146 1.94 -1.95 -3.23
C ALA A 146 2.73 -2.06 -1.93
N CYS A 147 2.78 -3.25 -1.32
CA CYS A 147 3.57 -3.47 -0.11
C CYS A 147 4.62 -4.54 -0.37
N TYR A 148 5.89 -4.19 -0.24
CA TYR A 148 7.00 -5.10 -0.58
C TYR A 148 7.66 -5.76 0.63
N THR A 149 7.23 -5.40 1.83
CA THR A 149 7.90 -5.74 3.09
C THR A 149 6.85 -6.20 4.10
N ASP A 150 7.25 -7.10 4.98
CA ASP A 150 6.41 -7.66 6.04
C ASP A 150 6.69 -6.91 7.37
N PRO A 151 5.69 -6.66 8.24
CA PRO A 151 4.24 -6.89 8.05
C PRO A 151 3.61 -5.94 7.01
N ALA A 152 2.66 -6.47 6.22
CA ALA A 152 1.93 -5.69 5.24
C ALA A 152 0.64 -5.06 5.81
N THR A 153 -0.07 -4.29 4.98
CA THR A 153 -1.31 -3.59 5.38
C THR A 153 -2.36 -4.59 5.87
N GLU A 154 -2.99 -4.26 7.00
CA GLU A 154 -4.10 -5.01 7.58
C GLU A 154 -5.44 -4.39 7.18
N TRP A 155 -6.49 -5.20 7.07
CA TRP A 155 -7.82 -4.75 6.72
C TRP A 155 -8.91 -5.63 7.33
N ILE A 156 -10.14 -5.11 7.31
CA ILE A 156 -11.34 -5.81 7.78
C ILE A 156 -12.44 -5.71 6.73
N LYS A 157 -13.30 -6.72 6.68
CA LYS A 157 -14.51 -6.63 5.85
C LYS A 157 -15.46 -5.59 6.43
N ASN A 158 -16.14 -4.83 5.57
CA ASN A 158 -17.05 -3.78 6.01
C ASN A 158 -18.21 -4.30 6.88
N GLU A 159 -18.76 -5.48 6.61
CA GLU A 159 -19.84 -6.07 7.41
C GLU A 159 -19.43 -6.45 8.84
N TYR A 160 -18.12 -6.50 9.10
CA TYR A 160 -17.54 -6.78 10.42
C TYR A 160 -16.89 -5.54 11.05
N SER A 161 -17.23 -4.35 10.56
CA SER A 161 -16.72 -3.08 11.07
C SER A 161 -17.81 -2.33 11.84
N LYS A 162 -17.39 -1.53 12.81
CA LYS A 162 -18.24 -0.62 13.58
C LYS A 162 -17.60 0.75 13.55
N TYR A 163 -18.32 1.74 13.04
CA TYR A 163 -17.89 3.14 13.12
C TYR A 163 -17.81 3.58 14.60
N VAL A 164 -16.69 4.18 14.99
CA VAL A 164 -16.44 4.61 16.39
C VAL A 164 -16.25 6.11 16.55
N GLY A 165 -16.07 6.84 15.45
CA GLY A 165 -15.93 8.28 15.46
C GLY A 165 -15.00 8.76 14.36
N ASN A 166 -14.59 10.02 14.45
CA ASN A 166 -13.59 10.60 13.55
C ASN A 166 -12.34 10.99 14.33
N MET A 167 -11.18 10.84 13.70
CA MET A 167 -9.95 11.49 14.13
C MET A 167 -9.64 12.63 13.15
N GLY A 168 -9.93 13.87 13.55
CA GLY A 168 -10.01 14.97 12.60
C GLY A 168 -11.16 14.73 11.61
N ASP A 169 -10.86 14.76 10.32
CA ASP A 169 -11.83 14.48 9.24
C ASP A 169 -11.85 13.00 8.82
N THR A 170 -10.98 12.17 9.40
CA THR A 170 -10.81 10.76 9.03
C THR A 170 -11.76 9.85 9.82
N PRO A 171 -12.66 9.09 9.16
CA PRO A 171 -13.51 8.10 9.83
C PRO A 171 -12.70 6.95 10.41
N ILE A 172 -13.01 6.58 11.66
CA ILE A 172 -12.35 5.49 12.38
C ILE A 172 -13.35 4.38 12.69
N TYR A 173 -12.88 3.14 12.58
CA TYR A 173 -13.66 1.94 12.76
C TYR A 173 -12.99 0.97 13.73
N ASP A 174 -13.80 0.27 14.51
CA ASP A 174 -13.39 -0.92 15.24
C ASP A 174 -13.85 -2.17 14.50
N LYS A 175 -13.13 -3.26 14.73
CA LYS A 175 -13.51 -4.59 14.28
C LYS A 175 -14.51 -5.22 15.26
N ALA A 176 -15.56 -5.87 14.73
CA ALA A 176 -16.50 -6.63 15.54
C ALA A 176 -15.81 -7.78 16.31
N ASP A 177 -16.40 -8.17 17.44
CA ASP A 177 -15.88 -9.27 18.27
C ASP A 177 -15.70 -10.54 17.44
N ASN A 178 -14.54 -11.18 17.58
CA ASN A 178 -14.14 -12.41 16.87
C ASN A 178 -14.04 -12.30 15.34
N ALA A 179 -14.26 -11.14 14.72
CA ALA A 179 -14.05 -11.01 13.29
C ALA A 179 -12.55 -11.17 12.95
N LEU A 180 -12.27 -11.68 11.76
CA LEU A 180 -10.92 -11.91 11.28
C LEU A 180 -10.29 -10.60 10.79
N THR A 181 -9.03 -10.37 11.13
CA THR A 181 -8.22 -9.36 10.45
C THR A 181 -7.57 -10.02 9.23
N TYR A 182 -7.61 -9.37 8.09
CA TYR A 182 -6.89 -9.83 6.90
C TYR A 182 -5.61 -9.02 6.77
N GLN A 183 -4.56 -9.63 6.23
CA GLN A 183 -3.31 -8.97 5.93
C GLN A 183 -2.94 -9.26 4.48
N PHE A 184 -2.49 -8.26 3.76
CA PHE A 184 -1.89 -8.49 2.45
C PHE A 184 -0.59 -9.29 2.58
N GLN A 185 -0.16 -9.90 1.49
CA GLN A 185 1.17 -10.51 1.41
C GLN A 185 2.17 -9.50 0.85
N PRO A 186 3.46 -9.61 1.22
CA PRO A 186 4.51 -8.92 0.50
C PRO A 186 4.44 -9.24 -1.00
N GLY A 187 4.38 -8.20 -1.82
CA GLY A 187 4.22 -8.25 -3.26
C GLY A 187 2.80 -8.02 -3.75
N ASP A 188 1.79 -8.04 -2.88
CA ASP A 188 0.44 -7.64 -3.29
C ASP A 188 0.41 -6.19 -3.75
N ILE A 189 -0.29 -5.97 -4.86
CA ILE A 189 -0.57 -4.66 -5.41
C ILE A 189 -2.09 -4.52 -5.45
N TRP A 190 -2.63 -3.43 -4.94
CA TRP A 190 -4.07 -3.25 -4.87
C TRP A 190 -4.51 -1.82 -5.12
N LEU A 191 -5.76 -1.69 -5.58
CA LEU A 191 -6.53 -0.46 -5.55
C LEU A 191 -7.54 -0.55 -4.42
N GLN A 192 -7.59 0.46 -3.58
CA GLN A 192 -8.61 0.60 -2.54
C GLN A 192 -9.50 1.81 -2.81
N ALA A 193 -10.81 1.62 -2.70
CA ALA A 193 -11.77 2.70 -2.83
C ALA A 193 -11.70 3.57 -1.58
N GLY A 194 -11.55 4.88 -1.79
CA GLY A 194 -11.63 5.85 -0.71
C GLY A 194 -13.00 6.50 -0.61
N ASP A 195 -13.12 7.43 0.33
CA ASP A 195 -14.37 8.14 0.64
C ASP A 195 -14.87 9.04 -0.49
N TYR A 196 -14.03 9.37 -1.48
CA TYR A 196 -14.37 10.28 -2.57
C TYR A 196 -14.84 9.57 -3.83
N ARG A 197 -14.88 8.22 -3.87
CA ARG A 197 -15.20 7.49 -5.10
C ARG A 197 -16.61 7.77 -5.60
N ASN A 198 -17.62 7.52 -4.77
CA ASN A 198 -18.99 7.99 -4.96
C ASN A 198 -19.82 7.76 -3.69
N GLN A 199 -20.97 8.43 -3.57
CA GLN A 199 -21.84 8.37 -2.38
C GLN A 199 -22.43 6.97 -2.09
N ASN A 200 -22.47 6.08 -3.09
CA ASN A 200 -23.01 4.72 -2.95
C ASN A 200 -21.92 3.67 -2.75
N SER A 201 -20.65 4.07 -2.82
CA SER A 201 -19.50 3.18 -2.65
C SER A 201 -19.15 3.08 -1.18
N THR A 202 -18.77 1.88 -0.77
CA THR A 202 -18.32 1.64 0.60
C THR A 202 -16.80 1.71 0.60
N ALA A 203 -16.21 2.64 1.34
CA ALA A 203 -14.76 2.76 1.42
C ALA A 203 -14.10 1.49 1.98
N PHE A 204 -12.87 1.24 1.54
CA PHE A 204 -12.05 0.16 2.06
C PHE A 204 -11.48 0.53 3.43
N LEU A 205 -11.56 -0.40 4.39
CA LEU A 205 -11.16 -0.17 5.78
C LEU A 205 -9.86 -0.89 6.07
N HIS A 206 -8.82 -0.12 6.35
CA HIS A 206 -7.47 -0.63 6.48
C HIS A 206 -6.70 0.06 7.58
N LYS A 207 -5.60 -0.55 7.99
CA LYS A 207 -4.61 0.03 8.89
C LYS A 207 -3.22 -0.47 8.55
N ALA A 208 -2.23 0.30 8.94
CA ALA A 208 -0.89 -0.21 9.11
C ALA A 208 -0.88 -1.30 10.19
N PRO A 209 -0.06 -2.35 10.02
CA PRO A 209 0.19 -3.30 11.09
C PRO A 209 0.88 -2.59 12.26
N GLU A 210 0.71 -3.16 13.46
CA GLU A 210 1.40 -2.64 14.64
C GLU A 210 2.91 -2.63 14.39
N PRO A 211 3.62 -1.55 14.75
CA PRO A 211 5.02 -1.41 14.40
C PRO A 211 5.86 -2.38 15.22
N GLU A 212 6.41 -3.40 14.57
CA GLU A 212 7.67 -3.96 15.05
C GLU A 212 8.76 -2.93 14.81
N LEU A 213 9.32 -2.39 15.91
CA LEU A 213 10.20 -1.19 15.94
C LEU A 213 11.49 -1.29 15.10
N ARG A 214 11.70 -2.37 14.36
CA ARG A 214 12.90 -2.67 13.58
C ARG A 214 12.68 -2.68 12.08
N HIS A 215 11.43 -2.58 11.60
CA HIS A 215 11.11 -2.79 10.19
C HIS A 215 10.78 -1.50 9.46
N GLN A 216 11.28 -1.38 8.23
CA GLN A 216 10.93 -0.33 7.29
C GLN A 216 9.88 -0.86 6.32
N ARG A 217 8.80 -0.10 6.08
CA ARG A 217 7.76 -0.48 5.12
C ARG A 217 7.98 0.26 3.80
N LEU A 218 8.44 -0.47 2.79
CA LEU A 218 8.61 0.01 1.43
C LEU A 218 7.33 -0.21 0.63
N MET A 219 6.84 0.86 0.02
CA MET A 219 5.55 0.89 -0.68
C MET A 219 5.57 1.81 -1.90
N ILE A 220 4.78 1.45 -2.91
CA ILE A 220 4.27 2.41 -3.89
C ILE A 220 2.91 2.90 -3.37
N VAL A 221 2.64 4.20 -3.45
CA VAL A 221 1.37 4.81 -3.04
C VAL A 221 0.99 5.88 -4.05
N GLY A 222 -0.18 5.80 -4.67
CA GLY A 222 -0.64 6.80 -5.64
C GLY A 222 -2.16 6.92 -5.67
N ASN A 223 -2.69 8.05 -6.11
CA ASN A 223 -4.12 8.19 -6.40
C ASN A 223 -4.31 8.06 -7.91
N LEU A 224 -5.33 7.32 -8.36
CA LEU A 224 -5.61 7.20 -9.79
C LEU A 224 -6.28 8.45 -10.35
N ALA A 225 -5.97 8.76 -11.62
CA ALA A 225 -6.52 9.87 -12.38
C ALA A 225 -7.94 9.59 -12.87
N HIS A 226 -8.89 9.47 -11.93
CA HIS A 226 -10.32 9.25 -12.18
C HIS A 226 -10.66 7.96 -12.97
N SER A 227 -11.43 7.07 -12.35
CA SER A 227 -12.22 6.02 -13.03
C SER A 227 -13.68 6.30 -12.77
#